data_AF-A0A0D5Y963-F1
#
_entry.id   AF-A0A0D5Y963-F1
#
_cell.length_a   1.000
_cell.length_b   1.000
_cell.length_c   1.000
_cell.angle_alpha   90.00
_cell.angle_beta   90.00
_cell.angle_gamma   90.00
#
_symmetry.space_group_name_H-M   'P 1'
#
loop_
_entity.id
_entity.type
_entity.pdbx_description
1 polymer ?
#
loop_
_entity_poly.entity_id
_entity_poly.type
_entity_poly.pdbx_seq_one_letter_code
_entity_poly.pdbx_strand_id
1 'polypeptide(L)' 'MRESFRLHQDALVGWDIVIVARKGLGDVENPELIQHFGKLWKRLARNKPAPAVNTETVGVDSTNA' A
#
# COMPACT_ATOMS: atom_id res chain seq x y z
N MET A 1 7.27 11.31 2.99
CA MET A 1 6.54 10.07 2.58
C MET A 1 7.48 8.87 2.42
N ARG A 2 8.33 8.80 1.39
CA ARG A 2 9.26 7.66 1.16
C ARG A 2 10.11 7.32 2.39
N GLU A 3 10.63 8.34 3.05
CA GLU A 3 11.40 8.15 4.29
C GLU A 3 10.58 7.52 5.41
N SER A 4 9.34 7.98 5.60
CA SER A 4 8.45 7.40 6.60
C SER A 4 8.16 5.93 6.31
N PHE A 5 8.01 5.54 5.04
CA PHE A 5 7.87 4.12 4.68
C PHE A 5 9.14 3.32 4.97
N ARG A 6 10.33 3.83 4.61
CA ARG A 6 11.62 3.17 4.87
C ARG A 6 11.81 2.83 6.35
N LEU A 7 11.42 3.74 7.25
CA LEU A 7 11.51 3.52 8.69
C LEU A 7 10.56 2.42 9.21
N HIS A 8 9.54 2.03 8.45
CA HIS A 8 8.54 1.03 8.84
C HIS A 8 8.55 -0.21 7.93
N GLN A 9 9.50 -0.31 6.99
CA GLN A 9 9.50 -1.33 5.94
C GLN A 9 9.47 -2.76 6.49
N ASP A 10 10.17 -3.01 7.60
CA ASP A 10 10.25 -4.32 8.25
C ASP A 10 8.89 -4.78 8.78
N ALA A 11 8.06 -3.85 9.24
CA ALA A 11 6.71 -4.13 9.74
C ALA A 11 5.66 -4.21 8.61
N LEU A 12 6.03 -3.82 7.39
CA LEU A 12 5.16 -3.76 6.22
C LEU A 12 5.57 -4.80 5.16
N VAL A 13 6.35 -5.82 5.52
CA VAL A 13 6.73 -6.92 4.62
C VAL A 13 5.49 -7.62 4.07
N GLY A 14 5.49 -7.88 2.77
CA GLY A 14 4.39 -8.55 2.06
C GLY A 14 3.24 -7.63 1.64
N TRP A 15 3.34 -6.32 1.91
CA TRP A 15 2.44 -5.33 1.37
C TRP A 15 2.95 -4.76 0.05
N ASP A 16 2.07 -4.69 -0.95
CA ASP A 16 2.26 -3.87 -2.15
C ASP A 16 1.44 -2.58 -2.00
N ILE A 17 2.11 -1.44 -1.82
CA ILE A 17 1.48 -0.18 -1.39
C ILE A 17 1.64 0.89 -2.46
N VAL A 18 0.52 1.29 -3.06
CA VAL A 18 0.44 2.45 -3.95
C VAL A 18 -0.13 3.65 -3.17
N ILE A 19 0.60 4.77 -3.14
CA ILE A 19 0.16 6.00 -2.47
C ILE A 19 -0.20 7.04 -3.53
N VAL A 20 -1.47 7.47 -3.51
CA VAL A 20 -1.99 8.51 -4.41
C VAL A 20 -2.26 9.78 -3.60
N ALA A 21 -1.65 10.89 -3.99
CA ALA A 21 -1.92 12.19 -3.39
C ALA A 21 -3.26 12.73 -3.90
N ARG A 22 -4.14 13.11 -2.98
CA ARG A 22 -5.41 13.80 -3.29
C ARG A 22 -5.26 15.31 -3.10
N LYS A 23 -6.17 16.08 -3.71
CA LYS A 23 -6.26 17.54 -3.50
C LYS A 23 -6.31 17.83 -2.00
N GLY A 24 -5.54 18.83 -1.56
CA GLY A 24 -5.40 19.20 -0.14
C GLY A 24 -4.23 18.53 0.59
N LEU A 25 -3.57 17.52 0.02
CA LEU A 25 -2.40 16.91 0.67
C LEU A 25 -1.21 17.88 0.76
N GLY A 26 -1.09 18.80 -0.20
CA GLY A 26 -0.03 19.82 -0.22
C GLY A 26 -0.21 20.92 0.84
N ASP A 27 -1.41 21.06 1.39
CA ASP A 27 -1.71 22.03 2.44
C ASP A 27 -1.37 21.49 3.84
N VAL A 28 -1.01 20.21 3.93
CA VAL A 28 -0.63 19.55 5.19
C VAL A 28 0.85 19.74 5.45
N GLU A 29 1.16 20.34 6.59
CA GLU A 29 2.53 20.55 7.03
C GLU A 29 3.28 19.24 7.28
N ASN A 30 4.58 19.23 6.99
CA ASN A 30 5.41 18.02 7.06
C ASN A 30 5.35 17.28 8.43
N PRO A 31 5.37 17.96 9.60
CA PRO A 31 5.24 17.29 10.89
C PRO A 31 3.90 16.58 11.07
N GLU A 32 2.82 17.17 10.58
CA GLU A 32 1.49 16.57 10.66
C GLU A 32 1.37 15.39 9.71
N LEU A 33 1.91 15.52 8.50
CA LEU A 33 1.98 14.46 7.51
C LEU A 33 2.72 13.22 8.04
N ILE A 34 3.85 13.41 8.73
CA ILE A 34 4.61 12.33 9.37
C ILE A 34 3.76 11.63 10.45
N GLN A 35 3.04 12.38 11.28
CA GLN A 35 2.16 11.79 12.31
C GLN A 35 1.02 10.98 11.69
N HIS A 36 0.40 11.48 10.62
CA HIS A 36 -0.65 10.76 9.89
C HIS A 36 -0.11 9.45 9.31
N PHE A 37 1.05 9.48 8.66
CA PHE A 37 1.68 8.28 8.13
C PHE A 37 2.04 7.27 9.22
N GLY A 38 2.59 7.71 10.36
CA GLY A 38 2.89 6.82 11.48
C GLY A 38 1.67 6.07 12.00
N LYS A 39 0.49 6.73 12.04
CA LYS A 39 -0.78 6.07 12.40
C LYS A 39 -1.21 5.06 11.33
N LEU A 40 -1.07 5.39 10.05
CA LEU A 40 -1.42 4.50 8.93
C LEU A 40 -0.53 3.24 8.91
N TRP A 41 0.79 3.38 9.07
CA TRP A 41 1.71 2.24 9.11
C TRP A 41 1.40 1.30 10.27
N LYS A 42 1.17 1.82 11.47
CA LYS A 42 0.77 1.00 12.63
C LYS A 42 -0.55 0.26 12.38
N ARG A 43 -1.49 0.87 11.66
CA ARG A 43 -2.75 0.22 11.30
C ARG A 43 -2.53 -0.89 10.27
N LEU A 44 -1.71 -0.65 9.26
CA LEU A 44 -1.37 -1.64 8.24
C LEU A 44 -0.59 -2.80 8.85
N ALA A 45 0.43 -2.57 9.67
CA ALA A 45 1.20 -3.63 10.31
C ALA A 45 0.38 -4.56 11.22
N ARG A 46 -0.74 -4.08 11.78
CA ARG A 46 -1.65 -4.91 12.60
C ARG A 46 -2.58 -5.80 11.78
N ASN A 47 -2.82 -5.44 10.53
CA ASN A 47 -3.67 -6.22 9.63
C ASN A 47 -2.74 -7.02 8.73
N LYS A 48 -2.92 -8.33 8.61
CA LYS A 48 -2.14 -9.08 7.61
C LYS A 48 -2.80 -8.82 6.25
N PRO A 49 -2.03 -8.48 5.19
CA PRO A 49 -2.61 -8.45 3.86
C PRO A 49 -3.15 -9.86 3.58
N ALA A 50 -4.35 -9.95 3.02
CA ALA A 50 -4.86 -11.23 2.54
C ALA A 50 -3.81 -11.79 1.56
N PRO A 51 -3.54 -13.11 1.59
CA PRO A 51 -2.64 -13.71 0.62
C PRO A 51 -3.11 -13.30 -0.76
N ALA A 52 -2.19 -12.80 -1.59
CA ALA A 52 -2.50 -12.39 -2.95
C ALA A 52 -3.21 -13.57 -3.63
N VAL A 53 -4.49 -13.39 -3.97
CA VAL A 53 -5.17 -14.31 -4.87
C VAL A 53 -4.38 -14.22 -6.17
N ASN A 54 -3.63 -15.27 -6.45
CA ASN A 54 -3.02 -15.48 -7.74
C ASN A 54 -4.18 -15.53 -8.73
N THR A 55 -4.44 -14.42 -9.43
CA THR A 55 -5.25 -14.43 -10.64
C THR A 55 -4.37 -15.03 -11.74
N GLU A 56 -4.09 -16.32 -11.60
CA GLU A 56 -3.56 -17.14 -12.69
C GLU A 56 -4.62 -17.15 -13.78
N THR A 57 -4.33 -16.39 -14.84
CA THR A 57 -4.61 -16.73 -16.23
C THR A 57 -5.91 -17.50 -16.45
N VAL A 58 -7.03 -16.78 -16.62
CA VAL A 58 -8.12 -17.33 -17.44
C VAL A 58 -7.58 -17.35 -18.86
N GLY A 59 -7.03 -18.51 -19.23
CA GLY A 59 -6.65 -18.82 -20.60
C GLY A 59 -7.85 -18.54 -21.49
N VAL A 60 -7.63 -17.66 -22.47
CA VAL A 60 -8.51 -17.56 -23.62
C VAL A 60 -8.32 -18.88 -24.37
N ASP A 61 -9.16 -19.86 -24.02
CA ASP A 61 -9.29 -21.12 -24.72
C ASP A 61 -9.59 -20.81 -26.19
N SER A 62 -8.61 -21.08 -27.03
CA SER A 62 -8.72 -20.98 -28.48
C SER A 62 -9.35 -22.26 -28.99
N THR A 63 -10.69 -22.30 -29.04
CA THR A 63 -11.48 -23.41 -29.61
C THR A 63 -12.89 -22.85 -29.88
N ASN A 64 -13.59 -22.94 -31.01
CA ASN A 64 -13.46 -23.57 -32.32
C ASN A 64 -14.73 -23.17 -33.14
N ALA A 65 -14.69 -23.41 -34.46
CA ALA A 65 -15.77 -23.50 -35.47
C ALA A 65 -15.84 -22.38 -36.51
#